data_AF-R2RPN1-F1
#
_entry.id   AF-R2RPN1-F1
#
_cell.length_a   1.000
_cell.length_b   1.000
_cell.length_c   1.000
_cell.angle_alpha   90.00
_cell.angle_beta   90.00
_cell.angle_gamma   90.00
#
_symmetry.space_group_name_H-M   'P 1'
#
loop_
_entity.id
_entity.type
_entity.pdbx_description
1 polymer ?
#
loop_
_entity_poly.entity_id
_entity_poly.type
_entity_poly.pdbx_seq_one_letter_code
_entity_poly.pdbx_strand_id
1 'polypeptide(L)' 'MARQKKDSKPFSIRMDKTIYDKLEAFCEESGQPKTVAIERAVEAYVEDYNEKMKRAEESNNN' A
#
# COMPACT_ATOMS: atom_id res chain seq x y z
N MET A 1 1.88 -0.62 -28.19
CA MET A 1 0.74 0.24 -27.84
C MET A 1 1.23 1.35 -26.93
N ALA A 2 0.84 2.61 -27.16
CA ALA A 2 1.19 3.70 -26.25
C ALA A 2 0.57 3.40 -24.88
N ARG A 3 1.42 3.11 -23.88
CA ARG A 3 0.98 2.87 -22.50
C ARG A 3 0.31 4.16 -22.03
N GLN A 4 -0.99 4.09 -21.77
CA GLN A 4 -1.74 5.21 -21.18
C GLN A 4 -1.01 5.62 -19.90
N LYS A 5 -0.49 6.85 -19.85
CA LYS A 5 0.20 7.35 -18.66
C LYS A 5 -0.85 7.48 -17.57
N LYS A 6 -0.80 6.59 -16.57
CA LYS A 6 -1.58 6.74 -15.34
C LYS A 6 -1.05 7.98 -14.62
N ASP A 7 -1.94 8.87 -14.20
CA ASP A 7 -1.57 9.99 -13.34
C ASP A 7 -0.94 9.41 -12.06
N SER A 8 0.30 9.80 -11.81
CA SER A 8 1.09 9.34 -10.66
C SER A 8 1.80 10.53 -10.03
N LYS A 9 1.96 10.49 -8.71
CA LYS A 9 2.73 11.48 -7.95
C LYS A 9 3.99 10.82 -7.40
N PRO A 10 5.14 11.53 -7.36
CA PRO A 10 6.33 11.01 -6.73
C PRO A 10 6.08 10.77 -5.24
N PHE A 11 6.52 9.62 -4.73
CA PHE A 11 6.38 9.23 -3.33
C PHE A 11 7.78 8.98 -2.76
N SER A 12 8.20 9.81 -1.81
CA SER A 12 9.48 9.71 -1.12
C SER A 12 9.24 9.68 0.38
N ILE A 13 9.73 8.63 1.03
CA ILE A 13 9.66 8.43 2.48
C ILE A 13 10.97 7.85 2.99
N ARG A 14 11.31 8.14 4.25
CA ARG A 14 12.37 7.41 4.96
C ARG A 14 11.75 6.23 5.69
N MET A 15 12.15 5.02 5.31
CA MET A 15 11.75 3.78 5.96
C MET A 15 12.90 3.23 6.79
N ASP A 16 12.56 2.43 7.80
CA ASP A 16 13.54 1.60 8.48
C ASP A 16 14.23 0.66 7.49
N LYS A 17 15.55 0.52 7.61
CA LYS A 17 16.36 -0.28 6.68
C LYS A 17 15.89 -1.73 6.64
N THR A 18 15.63 -2.33 7.80
CA THR A 18 15.22 -3.74 7.91
C THR A 18 13.87 -3.98 7.23
N ILE A 19 12.96 -3.01 7.33
CA ILE A 19 11.66 -3.08 6.66
C ILE A 19 11.82 -2.93 5.16
N TYR A 20 12.69 -2.02 4.72
CA TYR A 20 12.97 -1.84 3.29
C TYR A 20 13.59 -3.10 2.68
N ASP A 21 14.56 -3.72 3.35
CA ASP A 21 15.20 -4.96 2.89
C ASP A 21 14.18 -6.11 2.72
N LYS A 22 13.19 -6.20 3.63
CA LYS A 22 12.07 -7.15 3.49
C LYS A 22 11.19 -6.85 2.28
N LEU A 23 10.92 -5.58 2.00
CA LEU A 23 10.18 -5.17 0.80
C LEU A 23 10.96 -5.52 -0.46
N GLU A 24 12.29 -5.37 -0.46
CA GLU A 24 13.13 -5.76 -1.59
C GLU A 24 13.03 -7.26 -1.88
N ALA A 25 13.25 -8.09 -0.86
CA ALA A 25 13.15 -9.54 -0.98
C ALA A 25 11.76 -9.98 -1.48
N PHE A 26 10.69 -9.38 -0.93
CA PHE A 26 9.32 -9.63 -1.41
C PHE A 26 9.14 -9.30 -2.90
N CYS A 27 9.68 -8.17 -3.36
CA CYS A 27 9.58 -7.77 -4.77
C CYS A 27 10.38 -8.71 -5.68
N GLU A 28 11.54 -9.19 -5.24
CA GLU A 28 12.36 -10.16 -5.97
C GLU A 28 11.66 -11.52 -6.09
N GLU A 29 11.10 -12.03 -4.99
CA GLU A 29 10.39 -13.32 -4.98
C GLU A 29 9.07 -13.29 -5.73
N SER A 30 8.29 -12.21 -5.59
CA SER A 30 6.97 -12.08 -6.24
C SER A 30 7.04 -11.64 -7.70
N GLY A 31 8.20 -11.18 -8.17
CA GLY A 31 8.39 -10.56 -9.49
C GLY A 31 7.63 -9.24 -9.66
N GLN A 32 7.13 -8.66 -8.58
CA GLN A 32 6.37 -7.42 -8.62
C GLN A 32 7.30 -6.22 -8.49
N PRO A 33 7.08 -5.14 -9.27
CA PRO A 33 7.84 -3.91 -9.09
C PRO A 33 7.47 -3.27 -7.75
N LYS A 34 8.47 -2.68 -7.06
CA LYS A 34 8.30 -2.03 -5.75
C LYS A 34 7.12 -1.06 -5.71
N THR A 35 6.89 -0.31 -6.80
CA THR A 35 5.73 0.60 -6.92
C THR A 35 4.40 -0.12 -6.75
N VAL A 36 4.20 -1.26 -7.41
CA VAL A 36 2.94 -2.02 -7.33
C VAL A 36 2.79 -2.66 -5.95
N ALA A 37 3.89 -3.17 -5.38
CA ALA A 37 3.88 -3.73 -4.02
C ALA A 37 3.46 -2.66 -2.99
N ILE A 38 4.03 -1.45 -3.07
CA ILE A 38 3.70 -0.34 -2.16
C ILE A 38 2.27 0.15 -2.40
N GLU A 39 1.83 0.35 -3.65
CA GLU A 39 0.46 0.78 -3.95
C GLU A 39 -0.57 -0.18 -3.34
N ARG A 40 -0.39 -1.49 -3.50
CA ARG A 40 -1.27 -2.52 -2.93
C ARG A 40 -1.25 -2.55 -1.41
N ALA A 41 -0.06 -2.42 -0.81
CA ALA A 41 0.07 -2.43 0.64
C ALA A 41 -0.63 -1.22 1.27
N VAL A 42 -0.49 -0.04 0.67
CA VAL A 42 -1.14 1.19 1.13
C VAL A 42 -2.66 1.10 0.96
N GLU A 43 -3.14 0.63 -0.21
CA GLU A 43 -4.57 0.44 -0.46
C GLU A 43 -5.21 -0.51 0.56
N ALA A 44 -4.62 -1.70 0.75
CA ALA A 44 -5.11 -2.68 1.71
C ALA A 44 -5.12 -2.15 3.15
N TYR A 45 -4.09 -1.39 3.55
CA TYR A 45 -4.03 -0.79 4.89
C TYR A 45 -5.11 0.28 5.09
N VAL A 46 -5.33 1.13 4.09
CA VAL A 46 -6.34 2.20 4.15
C VAL A 46 -7.76 1.61 4.17
N GLU A 47 -8.03 0.59 3.37
CA GLU A 47 -9.32 -0.11 3.35
C GLU A 47 -9.62 -0.77 4.71
N ASP A 48 -8.67 -1.54 5.24
CA ASP A 48 -8.81 -2.19 6.56
C ASP A 48 -9.03 -1.16 7.68
N TYR A 49 -8.31 -0.04 7.65
CA TYR A 49 -8.53 1.06 8.59
C TYR A 49 -9.95 1.64 8.50
N ASN A 50 -10.42 1.91 7.28
CA ASN A 50 -11.75 2.46 7.05
C ASN A 50 -12.86 1.49 7.47
N GLU A 51 -12.71 0.20 7.20
CA GLU A 51 -13.66 -0.82 7.65
C GLU A 51 -13.75 -0.89 9.18
N LYS A 52 -12.60 -0.85 9.87
CA LYS A 52 -12.55 -0.84 11.33
C LYS A 52 -13.23 0.40 11.92
N MET A 53 -13.02 1.57 11.31
CA MET A 53 -13.66 2.81 11.75
C MET A 53 -15.17 2.77 11.56
N LYS A 54 -15.66 2.31 10.40
CA LYS A 54 -17.10 2.15 10.16
C LYS A 54 -17.77 1.22 11.18
N ARG A 55 -17.15 0.06 11.46
CA ARG A 55 -17.66 -0.87 12.48
C ARG A 55 -17.68 -0.25 13.87
N ALA A 56 -16.68 0.56 14.21
CA ALA A 56 -16.63 1.27 15.49
C ALA A 56 -17.74 2.33 15.60
N GLU A 57 -18.01 3.07 14.53
CA GLU A 57 -19.10 4.06 14.47
C GLU A 57 -20.49 3.40 14.55
N GLU A 58 -20.69 2.28 13.84
CA GLU A 58 -21.93 1.49 13.89
C GLU A 58 -22.20 0.92 15.29
N SER A 59 -21.15 0.51 16.02
CA SER A 59 -21.27 0.00 17.38
C SER A 59 -21.55 1.06 18.46
N ASN A 60 -21.28 2.34 18.19
CA ASN A 60 -21.55 3.45 19.11
C ASN A 60 -22.94 4.09 18.92
N ASN A 61 -23.62 3.80 17.80
CA ASN A 61 -24.91 4.38 17.45
C ASN A 61 -26.11 3.43 17.72
N ASN A 62 -25.90 2.30 18.39
CA ASN A 62 -26.90 1.30 18.74
C ASN A 62 -26.89 0.99 20.23
#